data_AF-A0A372JL06-F1
#
_entry.id   AF-A0A372JL06-F1
#
_cell.length_a   1.000
_cell.length_b   1.000
_cell.length_c   1.000
_cell.angle_alpha   90.00
_cell.angle_beta   90.00
_cell.angle_gamma   90.00
#
_symmetry.space_group_name_H-M   'P 1'
#
loop_
_entity.id
_entity.type
_entity.pdbx_description
1 polymer ?
#
loop_
_entity_poly.entity_id
_entity_poly.type
_entity_poly.pdbx_seq_one_letter_code
_entity_poly.pdbx_strand_id
1 'polypeptide(L)'
;MTNHANLHLAYEEAMRRHGLLSGTISLISGYARENLTVMDEISGPDDSDLSGLEKLRDAIEAAGSDVKTSFRPGPDGRLLLHVNNPDIGGRFCEDISIRDVPHYHWSWGEPLAPVATPDVAAARIVHVLNVGGLA
;
A
#
# COMPACT_ATOMS: atom_id res chain seq x y z
N MET A 1 -12.57 -19.80 11.18
CA MET A 1 -11.40 -19.72 12.08
C MET A 1 -10.42 -20.80 11.66
N THR A 2 -9.45 -20.45 10.82
CA THR A 2 -8.46 -21.39 10.31
C THR A 2 -7.51 -21.75 11.46
N ASN A 3 -7.40 -23.04 11.78
CA ASN A 3 -6.74 -23.51 12.99
C ASN A 3 -5.21 -23.47 12.79
N HIS A 4 -4.57 -22.31 13.03
CA HIS A 4 -3.13 -22.06 12.80
C HIS A 4 -2.21 -23.10 13.48
N ALA A 5 -2.66 -23.69 14.60
CA ALA A 5 -1.95 -24.77 15.27
C ALA A 5 -1.82 -26.03 14.40
N ASN A 6 -2.82 -26.36 13.59
CA ASN A 6 -2.81 -27.53 12.72
C ASN A 6 -1.90 -27.33 11.49
N LEU A 7 -1.82 -26.11 10.97
CA LEU A 7 -0.93 -25.77 9.85
C LEU A 7 0.54 -25.81 10.26
N HIS A 8 0.87 -25.35 11.47
CA HIS A 8 2.22 -25.42 12.02
C HIS A 8 2.70 -26.87 12.18
N LEU A 9 1.86 -27.75 12.74
CA LEU A 9 2.18 -29.17 12.90
C LEU A 9 2.37 -29.87 11.55
N ALA A 10 1.53 -29.57 10.56
CA ALA A 10 1.66 -30.13 9.21
C ALA A 10 2.95 -29.67 8.51
N TYR A 11 3.35 -28.41 8.73
CA TYR A 11 4.57 -27.84 8.16
C TYR A 11 5.84 -28.47 8.76
N GLU A 12 5.91 -28.60 10.09
CA GLU A 12 7.01 -29.32 10.74
C GLU A 12 7.10 -30.77 10.29
N GLU A 13 5.96 -31.44 10.15
CA GLU A 13 5.90 -32.83 9.69
C GLU A 13 6.35 -32.99 8.25
N ALA A 14 6.01 -32.04 7.37
CA ALA A 14 6.55 -32.01 6.01
C ALA A 14 8.09 -31.89 6.02
N MET A 15 8.65 -31.02 6.85
CA MET A 15 10.10 -30.88 6.98
C MET A 15 10.78 -32.16 7.50
N ARG A 16 10.16 -32.85 8.47
CA ARG A 16 10.65 -34.18 8.93
C ARG A 16 10.70 -35.19 7.80
N ARG A 17 9.64 -35.26 6.97
CA ARG A 17 9.59 -36.16 5.81
C ARG A 17 10.64 -35.86 4.75
N HIS A 18 11.05 -34.60 4.64
CA HIS A 18 12.14 -34.17 3.77
C HIS A 18 13.53 -34.31 4.39
N GLY A 19 13.63 -34.95 5.56
CA GLY A 19 14.92 -35.29 6.18
C GLY A 19 15.58 -34.16 6.95
N LEU A 20 14.85 -33.08 7.27
CA LEU A 20 15.40 -32.03 8.11
C LEU A 20 15.54 -32.52 9.56
N LEU A 21 16.66 -32.17 10.18
CA LEU A 21 16.94 -32.48 11.58
C LEU A 21 16.04 -31.66 12.51
N SER A 22 15.67 -32.21 13.66
CA SER A 22 14.77 -31.56 14.61
C SER A 22 15.22 -30.16 15.04
N GLY A 23 16.54 -29.95 15.22
CA GLY A 23 17.08 -28.62 15.54
C GLY A 23 16.88 -27.60 14.41
N THR A 24 17.02 -28.03 13.15
CA THR A 24 16.77 -27.21 11.97
C THR A 24 15.28 -26.87 11.83
N ILE A 25 14.41 -27.84 12.11
CA ILE A 25 12.96 -27.65 12.11
C ILE A 25 12.53 -26.64 13.16
N SER A 26 13.04 -26.75 14.39
CA SER A 26 12.74 -25.80 15.46
C SER A 26 13.22 -24.38 15.14
N LEU A 27 14.41 -24.25 14.54
CA LEU A 27 14.94 -22.96 14.12
C LEU A 27 14.07 -22.31 13.03
N ILE A 28 13.76 -23.05 11.96
CA ILE A 28 12.93 -22.54 10.85
C ILE A 28 11.52 -22.20 11.31
N SER A 29 10.92 -23.04 12.15
CA SER A 29 9.56 -22.80 12.67
C SER A 29 9.52 -21.63 13.65
N GLY A 30 10.59 -21.41 14.41
CA GLY A 30 10.79 -20.22 15.23
C GLY A 30 10.79 -18.94 14.38
N TYR A 31 11.66 -18.88 13.36
CA TYR A 31 11.69 -17.75 12.43
C TYR A 31 10.38 -17.57 11.67
N ALA A 32 9.72 -18.65 11.25
CA ALA A 32 8.43 -18.54 10.57
C ALA A 32 7.36 -17.93 11.49
N ARG A 33 7.34 -18.29 12.77
CA ARG A 33 6.42 -17.70 13.76
C ARG A 33 6.76 -16.23 14.01
N GLU A 34 8.02 -15.90 14.23
CA GLU A 34 8.47 -14.52 14.43
C GLU A 34 8.16 -13.65 13.21
N ASN A 35 8.43 -14.15 12.00
CA ASN A 35 8.11 -13.44 10.76
C ASN A 35 6.61 -13.25 10.57
N LEU A 36 5.77 -14.23 10.93
CA LEU A 36 4.32 -14.08 10.89
C LEU A 36 3.83 -13.05 11.91
N THR A 37 4.36 -13.05 13.14
CA THR A 37 4.05 -12.03 14.14
C THR A 37 4.48 -10.64 13.67
N VAL A 38 5.67 -10.52 13.09
CA VAL A 38 6.16 -9.26 12.50
C VAL A 38 5.31 -8.85 11.29
N MET A 39 4.82 -9.78 10.48
CA MET A 39 3.89 -9.48 9.37
C MET A 39 2.48 -9.11 9.86
N ASP A 40 2.03 -9.62 11.01
CA ASP A 40 0.78 -9.19 11.64
C ASP A 40 0.93 -7.80 12.28
N GLU A 41 2.12 -7.50 12.85
CA GLU A 41 2.48 -6.19 13.40
C GLU A 41 2.75 -5.13 12.32
N ILE A 42 3.32 -5.54 11.18
CA ILE A 42 3.31 -4.80 9.92
C ILE A 42 1.95 -5.08 9.27
N SER A 43 0.88 -4.69 9.94
CA SER A 43 -0.40 -4.50 9.27
C SER A 43 -0.10 -3.70 8.00
N GLY A 44 -0.50 -4.25 6.84
CA GLY A 44 -0.42 -3.54 5.57
C GLY A 44 -1.21 -2.22 5.65
N PRO A 45 -1.43 -1.51 4.52
CA PRO A 45 -2.52 -0.52 4.54
C PRO A 45 -3.75 -1.18 5.18
N ASP A 46 -4.37 -0.56 6.19
CA ASP A 46 -5.65 -1.06 6.71
C ASP A 46 -6.55 -1.28 5.48
N ASP A 47 -7.38 -2.33 5.44
CA ASP A 47 -8.29 -2.59 4.30
C ASP A 47 -9.10 -1.32 3.92
N SER A 48 -9.30 -0.42 4.89
CA SER A 48 -9.87 0.91 4.71
C SER A 48 -9.02 1.88 3.89
N ASP A 49 -7.70 1.89 4.07
CA ASP A 49 -6.75 2.71 3.32
C ASP A 49 -6.61 2.23 1.87
N LEU A 50 -6.54 0.91 1.67
CA LEU A 50 -6.55 0.32 0.32
C LEU A 50 -7.84 0.74 -0.42
N SER A 51 -9.01 0.54 0.20
CA SER A 51 -10.29 0.95 -0.39
C SER A 51 -10.35 2.45 -0.67
N GLY A 52 -9.76 3.28 0.19
CA GLY A 52 -9.71 4.73 0.01
C GLY A 52 -8.81 5.17 -1.16
N LEU A 53 -7.66 4.51 -1.34
CA LEU A 53 -6.74 4.79 -2.45
C LEU A 53 -7.26 4.22 -3.78
N GLU A 54 -7.96 3.09 -3.76
CA GLU A 54 -8.66 2.55 -4.95
C GLU A 54 -9.75 3.51 -5.44
N LYS A 55 -10.58 4.03 -4.53
CA LYS A 55 -11.58 5.05 -4.89
C LYS A 55 -10.95 6.32 -5.47
N LEU A 56 -9.80 6.73 -4.93
CA LEU A 56 -9.06 7.88 -5.46
C LEU A 56 -8.52 7.60 -6.87
N ARG A 57 -7.93 6.43 -7.09
CA ARG A 57 -7.46 5.99 -8.41
C ARG A 57 -8.61 6.04 -9.42
N ASP A 58 -9.73 5.41 -9.09
CA ASP A 58 -10.89 5.34 -9.98
C ASP A 58 -11.45 6.73 -10.30
N ALA A 59 -11.45 7.65 -9.33
CA ALA A 59 -11.83 9.04 -9.54
C ALA A 59 -10.85 9.83 -10.45
N ILE A 60 -9.54 9.57 -10.34
CA ILE A 60 -8.53 10.16 -11.24
C ILE A 60 -8.72 9.66 -12.67
N GLU A 61 -8.97 8.36 -12.84
CA GLU A 61 -9.23 7.75 -14.14
C GLU A 61 -10.53 8.29 -14.77
N ALA A 62 -11.58 8.45 -13.96
CA ALA A 62 -12.86 9.01 -14.39
C ALA A 62 -12.77 10.50 -14.77
N ALA A 63 -11.85 11.26 -14.18
CA ALA A 63 -11.63 12.67 -14.49
C ALA A 63 -11.06 12.92 -15.91
N GLY A 64 -10.73 11.86 -16.67
CA GLY A 64 -10.44 11.96 -18.11
C GLY A 64 -9.11 12.66 -18.43
N SER A 65 -8.09 12.45 -17.60
CA SER A 65 -6.76 13.05 -17.78
C SER A 65 -5.72 12.03 -18.26
N ASP A 66 -4.61 12.51 -18.82
CA ASP A 66 -3.46 11.66 -19.16
C ASP A 66 -2.65 11.19 -17.94
N VAL A 67 -3.10 11.55 -16.73
CA VAL A 67 -2.51 11.10 -15.47
C VAL A 67 -2.58 9.58 -15.38
N LYS A 68 -1.42 8.95 -15.15
CA LYS A 68 -1.26 7.53 -14.89
C LYS A 68 -1.15 7.29 -13.40
N THR A 69 -1.78 6.20 -12.96
CA THR A 69 -1.84 5.77 -11.57
C THR A 69 -1.19 4.40 -11.43
N SER A 70 -0.47 4.16 -10.35
CA SER A 70 -0.03 2.82 -9.95
C SER A 70 0.14 2.71 -8.45
N PHE A 71 0.04 1.50 -7.91
CA PHE A 71 0.31 1.27 -6.50
C PHE A 71 1.76 0.85 -6.28
N ARG A 72 2.36 1.34 -5.21
CA ARG A 72 3.71 0.93 -4.80
C ARG A 72 3.86 0.94 -3.27
N PRO A 73 4.74 0.10 -2.72
CA PRO A 73 5.12 0.19 -1.32
C PRO A 73 5.94 1.47 -1.08
N GLY A 74 5.61 2.18 0.00
CA GLY A 74 6.36 3.30 0.53
C GLY A 74 7.57 2.87 1.37
N PRO A 75 8.45 3.81 1.74
CA PRO A 75 9.66 3.53 2.52
C PRO A 75 9.36 2.99 3.93
N ASP A 76 8.17 3.28 4.45
CA ASP A 76 7.61 2.84 5.73
C ASP A 76 6.67 1.63 5.59
N GLY A 77 6.66 0.96 4.43
CA GLY A 77 5.85 -0.24 4.18
C GLY A 77 4.37 0.02 3.86
N ARG A 78 3.89 1.26 4.03
CA ARG A 78 2.53 1.65 3.66
C ARG A 78 2.32 1.62 2.15
N LEU A 79 1.08 1.37 1.73
CA LEU A 79 0.72 1.47 0.32
C LEU A 79 0.58 2.94 -0.09
N LEU A 80 1.15 3.28 -1.24
CA LEU A 80 1.07 4.60 -1.85
C LEU A 80 0.42 4.49 -3.22
N LEU A 81 -0.39 5.49 -3.57
CA LEU A 81 -0.87 5.70 -4.93
C LEU A 81 0.11 6.65 -5.64
N HIS A 82 0.92 6.09 -6.53
CA HIS A 82 1.77 6.85 -7.42
C HIS A 82 0.94 7.49 -8.54
N VAL A 83 1.11 8.78 -8.77
CA VAL A 83 0.44 9.57 -9.81
C VAL A 83 1.47 10.31 -10.66
N ASN A 84 1.30 10.28 -11.98
CA ASN A 84 2.24 10.93 -12.91
C ASN A 84 1.52 11.38 -14.18
N ASN A 85 1.83 12.58 -14.69
CA ASN A 85 1.44 12.96 -16.06
C ASN A 85 2.65 12.91 -17.00
N PRO A 86 2.73 11.92 -17.91
CA PRO A 86 3.86 11.78 -18.83
C PRO A 86 3.95 12.92 -19.86
N ASP A 87 2.83 13.54 -20.23
CA ASP A 87 2.75 14.52 -21.33
C ASP A 87 3.33 15.89 -20.96
N ILE A 88 3.50 16.16 -19.66
CA ILE A 88 4.16 17.38 -19.16
C ILE A 88 5.68 17.15 -18.96
N GLY A 89 6.22 16.16 -19.67
CA GLY A 89 7.64 15.84 -19.72
C GLY A 89 8.15 15.07 -18.51
N GLY A 90 7.27 14.32 -17.83
CA GLY A 90 7.61 13.51 -16.65
C GLY A 90 8.19 14.31 -15.47
N ARG A 91 7.98 15.62 -15.44
CA ARG A 91 8.57 16.53 -14.43
C ARG A 91 7.85 16.49 -13.08
N PHE A 92 6.65 15.94 -13.04
CA PHE A 92 5.82 15.90 -11.83
C PHE A 92 5.25 14.50 -11.68
N CYS A 93 5.88 13.70 -10.81
CA CYS A 93 5.40 12.41 -10.37
C CYS A 93 5.39 12.40 -8.84
N GLU A 94 4.27 11.98 -8.26
CA GLU A 94 4.06 12.08 -6.82
C GLU A 94 3.44 10.83 -6.24
N ASP A 95 3.75 10.57 -4.98
CA ASP A 95 3.14 9.49 -4.22
C ASP A 95 2.10 10.06 -3.25
N ILE A 96 0.88 9.53 -3.30
CA ILE A 96 -0.24 9.90 -2.43
C ILE A 96 -0.44 8.83 -1.36
N SER A 97 -0.67 9.26 -0.13
CA SER A 97 -1.04 8.39 0.99
C SER A 97 -2.32 8.86 1.65
N ILE A 98 -3.00 7.96 2.36
CA ILE A 98 -4.03 8.33 3.33
C ILE A 98 -3.36 8.40 4.69
N ARG A 99 -3.61 9.49 5.42
CA ARG A 99 -3.23 9.65 6.83
C ARG A 99 -4.37 10.33 7.57
N ASP A 100 -4.48 10.05 8.87
CA ASP A 100 -5.41 10.75 9.77
C ASP A 100 -6.84 10.81 9.20
N VAL A 101 -7.34 9.67 8.69
CA VAL A 101 -8.61 9.46 7.96
C VAL A 101 -9.62 10.60 8.20
N PRO A 102 -10.07 11.35 7.16
CA PRO A 102 -10.09 11.00 5.73
C PRO A 102 -9.13 11.85 4.86
N HIS A 103 -7.90 12.12 5.30
CA HIS A 103 -7.02 13.05 4.58
C HIS A 103 -6.09 12.33 3.59
N TYR A 104 -6.06 12.83 2.35
CA TYR A 104 -5.04 12.47 1.37
C TYR A 104 -3.84 13.40 1.53
N HIS A 105 -2.63 12.86 1.51
CA HIS A 105 -1.39 13.60 1.68
C HIS A 105 -0.42 13.34 0.53
N TRP A 106 0.28 14.39 0.13
CA TRP A 106 1.43 14.30 -0.76
C TRP A 106 2.58 13.57 -0.06
N SER A 107 3.53 13.10 -0.86
CA SER A 107 4.72 12.40 -0.39
C SER A 107 5.52 13.24 0.63
N TRP A 108 5.51 14.57 0.50
CA TRP A 108 6.13 15.54 1.41
C TRP A 108 5.28 15.92 2.63
N GLY A 109 4.13 15.26 2.83
CA GLY A 109 3.33 15.34 4.06
C GLY A 109 2.25 16.42 4.08
N GLU A 110 2.21 17.32 3.10
CA GLU A 110 1.12 18.30 3.03
C GLU A 110 -0.20 17.61 2.65
N PRO A 111 -1.31 17.97 3.33
CA PRO A 111 -2.61 17.48 2.94
C PRO A 111 -2.96 18.02 1.54
N LEU A 112 -3.49 17.16 0.66
CA LEU A 112 -4.23 17.56 -0.55
C LEU A 112 -5.51 18.34 -0.18
N ALA A 113 -5.81 18.34 1.12
CA ALA A 113 -7.03 18.65 1.81
C ALA A 113 -6.97 19.98 2.59
N PRO A 114 -8.12 20.59 2.91
CA PRO A 114 -9.39 19.89 3.16
C PRO A 114 -10.04 19.39 1.86
N VAL A 115 -10.08 18.07 1.67
CA VAL A 115 -10.80 17.34 0.63
C VAL A 115 -11.63 16.30 1.36
N ALA A 116 -12.94 16.38 1.18
CA ALA A 116 -13.90 15.53 1.89
C ALA A 116 -14.19 14.22 1.15
N THR A 117 -13.85 14.13 -0.14
CA THR A 117 -14.16 12.97 -0.99
C THR A 117 -13.03 12.67 -1.99
N PRO A 118 -12.95 11.41 -2.49
CA PRO A 118 -12.02 11.02 -3.55
C PRO A 118 -12.13 11.89 -4.81
N ASP A 119 -13.34 12.28 -5.23
CA ASP A 119 -13.56 13.06 -6.44
C ASP A 119 -12.91 14.46 -6.39
N VAL A 120 -13.01 15.14 -5.24
CA VAL A 120 -12.41 16.46 -5.05
C VAL A 120 -10.89 16.35 -5.00
N ALA A 121 -10.36 15.29 -4.38
CA ALA A 121 -8.94 15.00 -4.36
C ALA A 121 -8.40 14.70 -5.77
N ALA A 122 -9.11 13.88 -6.54
CA ALA A 122 -8.78 13.55 -7.92
C ALA A 122 -8.75 14.80 -8.81
N ALA A 123 -9.77 15.65 -8.74
CA ALA A 123 -9.83 16.89 -9.52
C ALA A 123 -8.63 17.81 -9.22
N ARG A 124 -8.19 17.88 -7.96
CA ARG A 124 -6.99 18.65 -7.56
C ARG A 124 -5.71 18.03 -8.07
N ILE A 125 -5.53 16.72 -7.93
CA ILE A 125 -4.35 16.01 -8.44
C ILE A 125 -4.22 16.24 -9.94
N VAL A 126 -5.30 16.02 -10.68
CA VAL A 126 -5.35 16.24 -12.13
C VAL A 126 -5.00 17.70 -12.46
N HIS A 127 -5.55 18.67 -11.73
CA HIS A 127 -5.23 20.08 -11.93
C HIS A 127 -3.74 20.37 -11.73
N VAL A 128 -3.16 19.97 -10.58
CA VAL A 128 -1.75 20.21 -10.25
C VAL A 128 -0.84 19.57 -11.30
N LEU A 129 -1.11 18.31 -11.65
CA LEU A 129 -0.30 17.57 -12.61
C LEU A 129 -0.45 18.10 -14.04
N ASN A 130 -1.59 18.72 -14.39
CA ASN A 130 -1.81 19.30 -15.72
C ASN A 130 -1.26 20.73 -15.87
N VAL A 131 -1.20 21.50 -14.78
CA VAL A 131 -0.79 22.92 -14.81
C VAL A 131 0.68 23.10 -14.41
N GLY A 132 1.30 22.09 -13.80
CA GLY A 132 2.71 22.11 -13.42
C GLY A 132 3.03 22.97 -12.20
N GLY A 133 2.05 23.20 -11.32
CA GLY A 133 2.22 23.98 -10.09
C GLY A 133 1.00 23.93 -9.16
N LEU A 134 1.24 24.11 -7.85
CA LEU A 134 0.21 24.34 -6.84
C LEU A 134 -0.35 25.76 -7.03
N ALA A 135 -1.63 25.87 -7.38
CA ALA A 135 -2.36 27.14 -7.37
C ALA A 135 -2.88 27.47 -5.96
#